data_AF-A0A2I0SAN4-F1
#
_entry.id   AF-A0A2I0SAN4-F1
#
_cell.length_a   1.000
_cell.length_b   1.000
_cell.length_c   1.000
_cell.angle_alpha   90.00
_cell.angle_beta   90.00
_cell.angle_gamma   90.00
#
_symmetry.space_group_name_H-M   'P 1'
#
loop_
_entity.id
_entity.type
_entity.pdbx_description
1 polymer ?
#
loop_
_entity_poly.entity_id
_entity_poly.type
_entity_poly.pdbx_seq_one_letter_code
_entity_poly.pdbx_strand_id
1 'polypeptide(L)'
;MRSMRLTLCAGAVVAAAVTPAAYAADAGPGGVSVTPASPASGSDIRLWATGCAGRTGTAVSDAFVSDARLTGAGGGGLVGDTRVRTALRPGSYGVRVDCDGHRVTGTVTVPAPGSSPRVSAPASPVAPV
;
A
#
# COMPACT_ATOMS: atom_id res chain seq x y z
N MET A 1 11.68 -53.44 -35.96
CA MET A 1 10.64 -52.41 -36.09
C MET A 1 11.14 -51.14 -35.40
N ARG A 2 11.35 -50.07 -36.17
CA ARG A 2 12.03 -48.83 -35.75
C ARG A 2 10.95 -47.85 -35.27
N SER A 3 10.87 -47.57 -33.96
CA SER A 3 9.84 -46.69 -33.40
C SER A 3 10.39 -45.27 -33.21
N MET A 4 9.64 -44.30 -33.71
CA MET A 4 9.97 -42.89 -33.86
C MET A 4 10.10 -42.17 -32.51
N ARG A 5 11.12 -41.30 -32.43
CA ARG A 5 11.35 -40.36 -31.33
C ARG A 5 10.31 -39.24 -31.41
N LEU A 6 9.31 -39.27 -30.52
CA LEU A 6 8.38 -38.15 -30.30
C LEU A 6 9.08 -37.10 -29.44
N THR A 7 9.64 -36.09 -30.10
CA THR A 7 10.11 -34.85 -29.47
C THR A 7 8.89 -33.99 -29.19
N LEU A 8 8.33 -34.04 -27.99
CA LEU A 8 7.27 -33.13 -27.55
C LEU A 8 7.82 -32.17 -26.49
N CYS A 9 8.05 -30.93 -26.91
CA CYS A 9 8.36 -29.80 -26.06
C CYS A 9 7.17 -29.49 -25.15
N ALA A 10 7.15 -30.03 -23.94
CA ALA A 10 6.24 -29.59 -22.89
C ALA A 10 6.89 -28.40 -22.16
N GLY A 11 6.62 -27.18 -22.64
CA GLY A 11 6.99 -25.95 -21.95
C GLY A 11 6.22 -25.85 -20.63
N ALA A 12 6.91 -26.02 -19.51
CA ALA A 12 6.35 -25.77 -18.19
C ALA A 12 6.15 -24.26 -18.00
N VAL A 13 4.91 -23.80 -18.20
CA VAL A 13 4.51 -22.43 -17.86
C VAL A 13 4.38 -22.38 -16.34
N VAL A 14 5.39 -21.84 -15.65
CA VAL A 14 5.29 -21.49 -14.24
C VAL A 14 4.37 -20.27 -14.15
N ALA A 15 3.08 -20.52 -13.94
CA ALA A 15 2.14 -19.48 -13.53
C ALA A 15 2.48 -19.10 -12.09
N ALA A 16 3.33 -18.08 -11.93
CA ALA A 16 3.49 -17.42 -10.65
C ALA A 16 2.15 -16.77 -10.30
N ALA A 17 1.36 -17.43 -9.46
CA ALA A 17 0.22 -16.85 -8.80
C ALA A 17 0.72 -15.69 -7.92
N VAL A 18 0.71 -14.47 -8.46
CA VAL A 18 0.86 -13.26 -7.66
C VAL A 18 -0.47 -13.06 -6.97
N THR A 19 -0.64 -13.74 -5.84
CA THR A 19 -1.68 -13.39 -4.89
C THR A 19 -1.46 -11.93 -4.51
N PRO A 20 -2.50 -11.08 -4.52
CA PRO A 20 -2.40 -9.75 -3.92
C PRO A 20 -2.25 -9.98 -2.42
N ALA A 21 -1.01 -10.15 -1.99
CA ALA A 21 -0.68 -10.12 -0.58
C ALA A 21 -1.01 -8.71 -0.10
N ALA A 22 -2.15 -8.60 0.56
CA ALA A 22 -2.48 -7.49 1.42
C ALA A 22 -1.47 -7.52 2.58
N TYR A 23 -0.27 -7.01 2.32
CA TYR A 23 0.73 -6.81 3.34
C TYR A 23 0.24 -5.65 4.22
N ALA A 24 -0.54 -6.00 5.24
CA ALA A 24 -0.60 -5.21 6.46
C ALA A 24 0.83 -5.23 7.01
N ALA A 25 1.58 -4.16 6.77
CA ALA A 25 2.95 -4.00 7.23
C ALA A 25 3.03 -4.36 8.72
N ASP A 26 4.04 -5.16 9.07
CA ASP A 26 4.31 -5.70 10.40
C ASP A 26 4.05 -4.67 11.51
N ALA A 27 2.86 -4.78 12.11
CA ALA A 27 2.44 -3.93 13.21
C ALA A 27 3.04 -4.51 14.50
N GLY A 28 4.17 -3.95 14.91
CA GLY A 28 4.46 -3.84 16.34
C GLY A 28 3.34 -3.03 17.04
N PRO A 29 3.44 -2.76 18.35
CA PRO A 29 2.42 -1.99 19.09
C PRO A 29 2.16 -0.54 18.55
N GLY A 30 2.87 -0.10 17.51
CA GLY A 30 2.57 1.10 16.72
C GLY A 30 2.82 0.87 15.23
N GLY A 31 2.09 1.59 14.38
CA GLY A 31 2.18 1.48 12.92
C GLY A 31 1.69 2.73 12.19
N VAL A 32 1.82 2.74 10.87
CA VAL A 32 1.33 3.83 10.00
C VAL A 32 0.37 3.26 8.96
N SER A 33 -0.84 3.78 8.94
CA SER A 33 -1.87 3.47 7.95
C SER A 33 -2.05 4.64 6.99
N VAL A 34 -2.35 4.33 5.73
CA VAL A 34 -2.54 5.33 4.66
C VAL A 34 -3.89 5.12 3.98
N THR A 35 -4.64 6.20 3.81
CA THR A 35 -5.93 6.22 3.12
C THR A 35 -5.90 7.26 1.99
N PRO A 36 -6.21 6.89 0.74
CA PRO A 36 -6.49 5.53 0.27
C PRO A 36 -5.25 4.63 0.34
N ALA A 37 -5.46 3.31 0.48
CA ALA A 37 -4.37 2.32 0.61
C ALA A 37 -3.47 2.21 -0.64
N SER A 38 -3.95 2.66 -1.80
CA SER A 38 -3.20 2.70 -3.05
C SER A 38 -3.37 4.08 -3.70
N PRO A 39 -2.64 5.09 -3.21
CA PRO A 39 -2.77 6.45 -3.70
C PRO A 39 -2.11 6.60 -5.07
N ALA A 40 -2.78 7.31 -5.98
CA ALA A 40 -2.20 7.65 -7.27
C ALA A 40 -1.15 8.76 -7.11
N SER A 41 -0.21 8.84 -8.05
CA SER A 41 0.70 9.99 -8.14
C SER A 41 -0.10 11.30 -8.24
N GLY A 42 0.17 12.25 -7.35
CA GLY A 42 -0.53 13.54 -7.32
C GLY A 42 -1.83 13.56 -6.51
N SER A 43 -2.25 12.44 -5.89
CA SER A 43 -3.42 12.41 -5.01
C SER A 43 -3.08 12.82 -3.59
N ASP A 44 -4.07 13.37 -2.90
CA ASP A 44 -4.03 13.59 -1.46
C ASP A 44 -4.24 12.27 -0.71
N ILE A 45 -3.54 12.13 0.42
CA ILE A 45 -3.60 10.97 1.28
C ILE A 45 -3.72 11.41 2.73
N ARG A 46 -4.42 10.59 3.50
CA ARG A 46 -4.53 10.71 4.94
C ARG A 46 -3.65 9.66 5.60
N LEU A 47 -2.78 10.10 6.49
CA LEU A 47 -1.95 9.24 7.31
C LEU A 47 -2.55 9.13 8.71
N TRP A 48 -2.48 7.92 9.26
CA TRP A 48 -2.79 7.65 10.65
C TRP A 48 -1.63 6.87 11.28
N ALA A 49 -0.97 7.47 12.26
CA ALA A 49 0.08 6.84 13.03
C ALA A 49 -0.44 6.43 14.42
N THR A 50 -0.14 5.21 14.84
CA THR A 50 -0.45 4.66 16.17
C THR A 50 0.85 4.32 16.92
N GLY A 51 0.76 4.19 18.25
CA GLY A 51 1.93 3.94 19.09
C GLY A 51 2.80 5.18 19.35
N CYS A 52 2.30 6.37 19.01
CA CYS A 52 2.88 7.64 19.42
C CYS A 52 2.26 8.08 20.75
N ALA A 53 3.09 8.29 21.78
CA ALA A 53 2.66 8.84 23.07
C ALA A 53 2.42 10.37 23.01
N GLY A 54 3.05 11.03 22.03
CA GLY A 54 2.94 12.47 21.80
C GLY A 54 1.57 12.91 21.27
N ARG A 55 1.33 14.23 21.32
CA ARG A 55 0.13 14.86 20.72
C ARG A 55 0.36 15.36 19.30
N THR A 56 1.61 15.39 18.88
CA THR A 56 2.05 15.85 17.57
C THR A 56 3.12 14.93 17.02
N GLY A 57 3.25 14.92 15.70
CA GLY A 57 4.33 14.20 15.02
C GLY A 57 4.53 14.73 13.61
N THR A 58 5.63 14.33 12.99
CA THR A 58 5.95 14.68 11.61
C THR A 58 6.22 13.42 10.81
N ALA A 59 5.49 13.22 9.72
CA ALA A 59 5.71 12.13 8.78
C ALA A 59 6.55 12.61 7.59
N VAL A 60 7.65 11.90 7.33
CA VAL A 60 8.60 12.19 6.26
C VAL A 60 8.66 10.99 5.32
N SER A 61 8.63 11.26 4.01
CA SER A 61 8.81 10.27 2.96
C SER A 61 9.24 10.92 1.66
N ASP A 62 10.06 10.23 0.87
CA ASP A 62 10.43 10.67 -0.49
C ASP A 62 9.23 10.76 -1.43
N ALA A 63 8.13 10.06 -1.10
CA ALA A 63 6.89 10.11 -1.85
C ALA A 63 6.11 11.42 -1.68
N PHE A 64 6.36 12.18 -0.61
CA PHE A 64 5.54 13.34 -0.26
C PHE A 64 6.07 14.61 -0.89
N VAL A 65 5.15 15.48 -1.33
CA VAL A 65 5.49 16.83 -1.79
C VAL A 65 6.12 17.64 -0.65
N SER A 66 5.60 17.46 0.56
CA SER A 66 6.07 18.07 1.80
C SER A 66 5.84 17.13 2.98
N ASP A 67 6.63 17.30 4.04
CA ASP A 67 6.43 16.59 5.30
C ASP A 67 5.01 16.80 5.84
N ALA A 68 4.39 15.72 6.32
CA ALA A 68 3.04 15.77 6.85
C ALA A 68 3.08 16.05 8.36
N ARG A 69 2.40 17.10 8.81
CA ARG A 69 2.20 17.35 10.24
C ARG A 69 1.04 16.50 10.72
N LEU A 70 1.30 15.65 11.70
CA LEU A 70 0.29 14.82 12.35
C LEU A 70 -0.08 15.41 13.70
N THR A 71 -1.36 15.40 14.02
CA THR A 71 -1.91 15.89 15.29
C THR A 71 -2.85 14.86 15.89
N GLY A 72 -2.92 14.82 17.22
CA GLY A 72 -3.79 13.90 17.92
C GLY A 72 -5.25 14.04 17.51
N ALA A 73 -5.87 12.94 17.09
CA ALA A 73 -7.27 12.89 16.69
C ALA A 73 -8.17 12.23 17.76
N GLY A 74 -7.62 11.97 18.96
CA GLY A 74 -8.25 11.11 19.98
C GLY A 74 -7.91 9.64 19.77
N GLY A 75 -8.14 8.80 20.78
CA GLY A 75 -7.94 7.34 20.66
C GLY A 75 -6.49 6.86 20.56
N GLY A 76 -5.51 7.67 20.96
CA GLY A 76 -4.09 7.27 20.99
C GLY A 76 -3.37 7.27 19.64
N GLY A 77 -3.92 7.97 18.63
CA GLY A 77 -3.31 8.09 17.31
C GLY A 77 -3.15 9.54 16.84
N LEU A 78 -2.18 9.73 15.95
CA LEU A 78 -1.90 10.98 15.26
C LEU A 78 -2.36 10.90 13.81
N VAL A 79 -3.06 11.92 13.35
CA VAL A 79 -3.61 11.98 11.99
C VAL A 79 -3.15 13.25 11.30
N GLY A 80 -2.91 13.15 10.00
CA GLY A 80 -2.63 14.31 9.15
C GLY A 80 -2.72 13.95 7.68
N ASP A 81 -2.72 14.97 6.84
CA ASP A 81 -2.90 14.83 5.40
C ASP A 81 -1.64 15.30 4.68
N THR A 82 -1.35 14.70 3.53
CA THR A 82 -0.27 15.14 2.63
C THR A 82 -0.60 14.76 1.21
N ARG A 83 0.24 15.19 0.27
CA ARG A 83 0.08 14.93 -1.15
C ARG A 83 1.24 14.11 -1.69
N VAL A 84 0.92 13.09 -2.47
CA VAL A 84 1.92 12.28 -3.20
C VAL A 84 2.45 13.08 -4.38
N ARG A 85 3.76 13.05 -4.62
CA ARG A 85 4.39 13.73 -5.75
C ARG A 85 3.79 13.26 -7.09
N THR A 86 3.50 14.20 -7.99
CA THR A 86 2.92 13.91 -9.31
C THR A 86 3.89 13.17 -10.23
N ALA A 87 5.20 13.45 -10.15
CA ALA A 87 6.23 12.82 -10.99
C ALA A 87 6.86 11.58 -10.34
N LEU A 88 6.24 11.04 -9.29
CA LEU A 88 6.77 9.89 -8.55
C LEU A 88 6.66 8.61 -9.40
N ARG A 89 7.71 7.79 -9.38
CA ARG A 89 7.66 6.47 -10.03
C ARG A 89 6.74 5.53 -9.23
N PRO A 90 6.06 4.57 -9.87
CA PRO A 90 5.40 3.49 -9.16
C PRO A 90 6.40 2.73 -8.29
N GLY A 91 6.00 2.36 -7.08
CA GLY A 91 6.89 1.68 -6.13
C GLY A 91 6.46 1.81 -4.68
N SER A 92 7.22 1.17 -3.79
CA SER A 92 7.03 1.24 -2.34
C SER A 92 8.00 2.24 -1.74
N TYR A 93 7.47 3.15 -0.94
CA TYR A 93 8.20 4.25 -0.30
C TYR A 93 8.07 4.14 1.21
N GLY A 94 9.20 4.20 1.91
CA GLY A 94 9.22 4.23 3.36
C GLY A 94 8.63 5.53 3.89
N VAL A 95 7.82 5.41 4.93
CA VAL A 95 7.27 6.53 5.70
C VAL A 95 7.84 6.46 7.09
N ARG A 96 8.44 7.55 7.55
CA ARG A 96 8.96 7.67 8.91
C ARG A 96 8.18 8.74 9.66
N VAL A 97 7.59 8.37 10.77
CA VAL A 97 6.89 9.28 11.67
C VAL A 97 7.75 9.48 12.90
N ASP A 98 8.07 10.74 13.19
CA ASP A 98 8.75 11.16 14.41
C ASP A 98 7.73 11.83 15.32
N CYS A 99 7.55 11.31 16.53
CA CYS A 99 6.56 11.78 17.49
C CYS A 99 7.17 11.83 18.90
N ASP A 100 7.48 13.04 19.37
CA ASP A 100 8.00 13.35 20.71
C ASP A 100 9.09 12.37 21.21
N GLY A 101 10.09 12.09 20.36
CA GLY A 101 11.22 11.22 20.68
C GLY A 101 11.01 9.73 20.37
N HIS A 102 9.81 9.35 19.92
CA HIS A 102 9.51 8.03 19.38
C HIS A 102 9.48 8.03 17.86
N ARG A 103 9.88 6.91 17.27
CA ARG A 103 9.88 6.72 15.82
C ARG A 103 9.02 5.53 15.45
N VAL A 104 8.07 5.77 14.56
CA VAL A 104 7.22 4.75 13.96
C VAL A 104 7.47 4.75 12.46
N THR A 105 7.51 3.56 11.85
CA THR A 105 7.73 3.41 10.42
C THR A 105 6.55 2.73 9.76
N GLY A 106 6.32 3.06 8.50
CA GLY A 106 5.40 2.35 7.63
C GLY A 106 5.85 2.43 6.18
N THR A 107 5.01 1.97 5.27
CA THR A 107 5.29 1.97 3.84
C THR A 107 4.05 2.44 3.09
N VAL A 108 4.24 3.26 2.06
CA VAL A 108 3.20 3.63 1.10
C VAL A 108 3.56 3.06 -0.27
N THR A 109 2.60 2.40 -0.93
CA THR A 109 2.81 1.83 -2.26
C THR A 109 2.02 2.60 -3.29
N VAL A 110 2.72 3.16 -4.27
CA VAL A 110 2.14 3.91 -5.39
C VAL A 110 2.04 2.97 -6.59
N PRO A 111 0.82 2.66 -7.08
CA PRO A 111 0.63 1.73 -8.18
C PRO A 111 1.08 2.36 -9.51
N ALA A 112 1.27 1.51 -10.52
CA ALA A 112 1.50 1.99 -11.87
C ALA A 112 0.25 2.73 -12.40
N PRO A 113 0.42 3.80 -13.20
CA PRO A 113 -0.71 4.47 -13.83
C PRO A 113 -1.49 3.46 -14.69
N GLY A 114 -2.81 3.39 -14.48
CA GLY A 114 -3.70 2.42 -15.14
C GLY A 114 -3.91 1.10 -14.38
N SER A 115 -3.17 0.83 -13.31
CA SER A 115 -3.44 -0.25 -12.37
C SER A 115 -4.49 0.18 -11.35
N SER A 116 -5.72 0.46 -11.81
CA SER A 116 -6.84 0.61 -10.88
C SER A 116 -7.19 -0.77 -10.32
N PRO A 117 -7.36 -0.93 -8.99
CA PRO A 117 -7.87 -2.19 -8.45
C PRO A 117 -9.25 -2.41 -9.07
N ARG A 118 -9.33 -3.40 -9.97
CA ARG A 118 -10.60 -3.81 -10.57
C ARG A 118 -11.46 -4.32 -9.42
N VAL A 119 -12.38 -3.50 -8.94
CA VAL A 119 -13.45 -3.95 -8.05
C VAL A 119 -14.26 -4.92 -8.89
N SER A 120 -13.96 -6.22 -8.75
CA SER A 120 -14.80 -7.26 -9.32
C SER A 120 -16.17 -7.12 -8.67
N ALA A 121 -17.12 -6.55 -9.41
CA ALA A 121 -18.50 -6.49 -8.97
C ALA A 121 -18.97 -7.92 -8.66
N PRO A 122 -19.58 -8.18 -7.49
CA PRO A 122 -20.14 -9.49 -7.21
C PRO A 122 -21.21 -9.80 -8.26
N ALA A 123 -21.17 -11.02 -8.82
CA ALA A 123 -22.18 -11.48 -9.77
C ALA A 123 -23.55 -11.45 -9.08
N SER A 124 -24.48 -10.62 -9.58
CA SER A 124 -25.86 -10.57 -9.08
C SER A 124 -26.50 -11.97 -9.12
N PRO A 125 -27.15 -12.43 -8.04
CA PRO A 125 -27.85 -13.70 -8.06
C PRO A 125 -29.08 -13.58 -8.98
N VAL A 126 -29.13 -14.42 -10.01
CA VAL A 126 -30.32 -14.56 -10.85
C VAL A 126 -31.33 -15.40 -10.06
N ALA A 127 -32.46 -14.81 -9.66
CA ALA A 127 -33.54 -15.56 -9.03
C ALA A 127 -34.21 -16.48 -10.08
N PRO A 128 -34.51 -17.76 -9.76
CA PRO A 128 -35.27 -18.63 -10.66
C PRO A 128 -36.75 -18.21 -10.70
N VAL A 129 -37.37 -18.40 -11.87
CA VAL A 129 -38.82 -18.20 -12.14
C VAL A 129 -39.66 -19.39 -11.70
#